data_AF-A0A2N1Q112-F1
#
_entry.id   AF-A0A2N1Q112-F1
#
_cell.length_a   1.000
_cell.length_b   1.000
_cell.length_c   1.000
_cell.angle_alpha   90.00
_cell.angle_beta   90.00
_cell.angle_gamma   90.00
#
_symmetry.space_group_name_H-M   'P 1'
#
loop_
_entity.id
_entity.type
_entity.pdbx_description
1 polymer ?
#
loop_
_entity_poly.entity_id
_entity_poly.type
_entity_poly.pdbx_seq_one_letter_code
_entity_poly.pdbx_strand_id
1 'polypeptide(L)'
;MILYLKQTNLGTEIYQKTQKMITSKSPLSVIKALCIAHLCTYEGYIKSVQSLFHIKQLIPVYLSDDLMLIPTGRVRDYLTIWVNVSEVIDIKPLEHKTMLTFSNQENLVILMSLRKYLRAKHVLEKIRNTKVKHFHLQ
;
A
#
# COMPACT_ATOMS: atom_id res chain seq x y z
N MET A 1 -5.63 12.51 3.82
CA MET A 1 -4.66 11.43 3.54
C MET A 1 -5.39 10.10 3.55
N ILE A 2 -5.01 9.18 2.66
CA ILE A 2 -5.63 7.85 2.54
C ILE A 2 -5.08 6.95 3.67
N LEU A 3 -5.94 6.19 4.32
CA LEU A 3 -5.58 5.18 5.31
C LEU A 3 -5.43 3.82 4.64
N TYR A 4 -6.47 3.39 3.92
CA TYR A 4 -6.45 2.14 3.15
C TYR A 4 -7.54 2.13 2.07
N LEU A 5 -7.41 1.18 1.14
CA LEU A 5 -8.39 0.92 0.09
C LEU A 5 -8.87 -0.54 0.18
N LYS A 6 -10.17 -0.74 0.02
CA LYS A 6 -10.81 -2.07 0.09
C LYS A 6 -11.85 -2.24 -1.00
N GLN A 7 -11.87 -3.41 -1.65
CA GLN A 7 -12.93 -3.77 -2.60
C GLN A 7 -14.23 -4.06 -1.85
N THR A 8 -15.34 -3.66 -2.47
CA THR A 8 -16.72 -3.96 -2.08
C THR A 8 -17.54 -4.32 -3.32
N ASN A 9 -18.81 -4.64 -3.13
CA ASN A 9 -19.74 -4.92 -4.23
C ASN A 9 -20.06 -3.67 -5.07
N LEU A 10 -19.84 -2.47 -4.53
CA LEU A 10 -20.08 -1.19 -5.22
C LEU A 10 -18.81 -0.63 -5.90
N GLY A 11 -17.69 -1.34 -5.81
CA GLY A 11 -16.38 -0.89 -6.28
C GLY A 11 -15.38 -0.75 -5.12
N THR A 12 -14.57 0.30 -5.11
CA THR A 12 -13.56 0.52 -4.06
C THR A 12 -14.02 1.53 -3.04
N GLU A 13 -13.93 1.16 -1.78
CA GLU A 13 -13.96 2.09 -0.66
C GLU A 13 -12.55 2.63 -0.40
N ILE A 14 -12.44 3.96 -0.36
CA ILE A 14 -11.21 4.68 -0.03
C ILE A 14 -11.43 5.31 1.34
N TYR A 15 -10.78 4.76 2.36
CA TYR A 15 -10.83 5.28 3.71
C TYR A 15 -9.80 6.39 3.85
N GLN A 16 -10.24 7.56 4.30
CA GLN A 16 -9.40 8.73 4.55
C GLN A 16 -9.61 9.18 6.00
N LYS A 17 -8.69 9.99 6.51
CA LYS A 17 -8.72 10.48 7.91
C LYS A 17 -10.09 11.04 8.35
N THR A 18 -10.75 11.79 7.47
CA THR A 18 -11.95 12.56 7.78
C THR A 18 -13.22 11.98 7.16
N GLN A 19 -13.09 11.14 6.15
CA GLN A 19 -14.23 10.67 5.38
C GLN A 19 -13.92 9.36 4.66
N LYS A 20 -14.99 8.76 4.13
CA LYS A 20 -14.93 7.58 3.28
C LYS A 20 -15.53 7.92 1.92
N MET A 21 -14.85 7.51 0.86
CA MET A 21 -15.34 7.68 -0.50
C MET A 21 -15.56 6.32 -1.16
N ILE A 22 -16.49 6.27 -2.12
CA ILE A 22 -16.75 5.08 -2.93
C ILE A 22 -16.53 5.45 -4.40
N THR A 23 -15.84 4.58 -5.13
CA THR A 23 -15.70 4.66 -6.59
C THR A 23 -16.05 3.33 -7.22
N SER A 24 -16.64 3.33 -8.41
CA SER A 24 -16.95 2.11 -9.18
C SER A 24 -15.70 1.37 -9.70
N LYS A 25 -14.52 1.98 -9.59
CA LYS A 25 -13.24 1.38 -9.99
C LYS A 25 -12.80 0.27 -9.02
N SER A 26 -12.02 -0.70 -9.48
CA SER A 26 -11.33 -1.68 -8.62
C SER A 26 -10.15 -1.04 -7.87
N PRO A 27 -9.68 -1.61 -6.74
CA PRO A 27 -8.57 -1.04 -5.99
C PRO A 27 -7.33 -0.90 -6.84
N LEU A 28 -7.02 -1.90 -7.67
CA LEU A 28 -5.89 -1.83 -8.59
C LEU A 28 -6.04 -0.67 -9.60
N SER A 29 -7.24 -0.42 -10.13
CA SER A 29 -7.48 0.73 -11.00
C SER A 29 -7.30 2.07 -10.27
N VAL A 30 -7.65 2.13 -8.98
CA VAL A 30 -7.36 3.31 -8.14
C VAL A 30 -5.84 3.47 -7.95
N ILE A 31 -5.12 2.41 -7.60
CA ILE A 31 -3.64 2.43 -7.50
C ILE A 31 -2.99 2.88 -8.80
N LYS A 32 -3.44 2.38 -9.96
CA LYS A 32 -2.95 2.82 -11.27
C LYS A 32 -3.15 4.31 -11.49
N ALA A 33 -4.33 4.84 -11.15
CA ALA A 33 -4.59 6.27 -11.25
C ALA A 33 -3.69 7.09 -10.32
N LEU A 34 -3.44 6.62 -9.10
CA LEU A 34 -2.48 7.25 -8.17
C LEU A 34 -1.05 7.25 -8.73
N CYS A 35 -0.60 6.16 -9.35
CA CYS A 35 0.71 6.12 -10.01
C CYS A 35 0.79 7.18 -11.13
N ILE A 36 -0.23 7.28 -11.98
CA ILE A 36 -0.27 8.26 -13.08
C ILE A 36 -0.21 9.69 -12.54
N ALA A 37 -0.92 9.98 -11.44
CA ALA A 37 -0.84 11.27 -10.75
C ALA A 37 0.58 11.58 -10.21
N HIS A 38 1.41 10.55 -10.00
CA HIS A 38 2.82 10.66 -9.62
C HIS A 38 3.77 10.39 -10.80
N LEU A 39 3.32 10.70 -12.03
CA LEU A 39 4.11 10.67 -13.26
C LEU A 39 4.75 9.31 -13.56
N CYS A 40 4.11 8.20 -13.14
CA CYS A 40 4.58 6.86 -13.48
C CYS A 40 3.42 5.90 -13.77
N THR A 41 3.68 4.80 -14.48
CA THR A 41 2.70 3.73 -14.64
C THR A 41 2.90 2.68 -13.54
N TYR A 42 1.82 2.04 -13.10
CA TYR A 42 1.92 0.92 -12.17
C TYR A 42 2.78 -0.22 -12.76
N GLU A 43 2.57 -0.56 -14.03
CA GLU A 43 3.31 -1.62 -14.71
C GLU A 43 4.81 -1.30 -14.81
N GLY A 44 5.16 -0.08 -15.18
CA GLY A 44 6.55 0.38 -15.24
C GLY A 44 7.21 0.40 -13.86
N TYR A 45 6.49 0.88 -12.85
CA TYR A 45 6.95 0.87 -11.46
C TYR A 45 7.24 -0.57 -10.99
N ILE A 46 6.29 -1.49 -11.19
CA ILE A 46 6.42 -2.89 -10.76
C ILE A 46 7.61 -3.57 -11.46
N LYS A 47 7.75 -3.40 -12.78
CA LYS A 47 8.88 -3.95 -13.55
C LYS A 47 10.22 -3.44 -13.02
N SER A 48 10.32 -2.15 -12.71
CA SER A 48 11.54 -1.54 -12.19
C SER A 48 11.91 -2.09 -10.81
N VAL A 49 10.93 -2.21 -9.91
CA VAL A 49 11.15 -2.79 -8.58
C VAL A 49 11.53 -4.27 -8.66
N GLN A 50 10.90 -5.05 -9.54
CA GLN A 50 11.25 -6.45 -9.77
C GLN A 50 12.71 -6.59 -10.20
N SER A 51 13.16 -5.75 -11.13
CA SER A 51 14.52 -5.76 -11.65
C SER A 51 15.55 -5.36 -10.60
N LEU A 52 15.31 -4.28 -9.85
CA LEU A 52 16.28 -3.75 -8.88
C LEU A 52 16.36 -4.55 -7.58
N PHE A 53 15.24 -5.10 -7.10
CA PHE A 53 15.18 -5.73 -5.78
C PHE A 53 15.02 -7.24 -5.82
N HIS A 54 14.87 -7.84 -7.02
CA HIS A 54 14.64 -9.28 -7.22
C HIS A 54 13.40 -9.83 -6.48
N ILE A 55 12.37 -9.00 -6.32
CA ILE A 55 11.12 -9.35 -5.64
C ILE A 55 10.04 -9.63 -6.68
N LYS A 56 9.39 -10.78 -6.63
CA LYS A 56 8.41 -11.19 -7.67
C LYS A 56 6.94 -10.95 -7.29
N GLN A 57 6.61 -10.86 -6.01
CA GLN A 57 5.23 -10.83 -5.52
C GLN A 57 5.04 -9.82 -4.39
N LEU A 58 3.80 -9.37 -4.21
CA LEU A 58 3.39 -8.43 -3.15
C LEU A 58 4.25 -7.18 -3.10
N ILE A 59 4.55 -6.64 -4.28
CA ILE A 59 5.40 -5.47 -4.42
C ILE A 59 4.63 -4.26 -3.91
N PRO A 60 5.13 -3.58 -2.87
CA PRO A 60 4.49 -2.39 -2.35
C PRO A 60 4.82 -1.18 -3.24
N VAL A 61 3.98 -0.15 -3.17
CA VAL A 61 4.05 1.02 -4.04
C VAL A 61 4.39 2.26 -3.20
N TYR A 62 5.57 2.83 -3.45
CA TYR A 62 6.00 4.12 -2.92
C TYR A 62 5.84 5.20 -4.00
N LEU A 63 4.94 6.14 -3.75
CA LEU A 63 4.71 7.29 -4.62
C LEU A 63 5.23 8.60 -3.99
N SER A 64 5.07 8.74 -2.68
CA SER A 64 5.48 9.89 -1.87
C SER A 64 5.52 9.48 -0.39
N ASP A 65 6.02 10.35 0.49
CA ASP A 65 6.07 10.09 1.94
C ASP A 65 4.68 9.94 2.57
N ASP A 66 3.64 10.52 1.99
CA ASP A 66 2.24 10.39 2.41
C ASP A 66 1.48 9.25 1.70
N LEU A 67 2.11 8.56 0.74
CA LEU A 67 1.47 7.53 -0.07
C LEU A 67 2.39 6.30 -0.25
N MET A 68 2.39 5.48 0.79
CA MET A 68 3.23 4.29 0.97
C MET A 68 2.35 3.05 1.08
N LEU A 69 2.02 2.42 -0.05
CA LEU A 69 0.93 1.45 -0.15
C LEU A 69 1.44 -0.01 -0.17
N ILE A 70 0.96 -0.82 0.79
CA ILE A 70 1.22 -2.27 0.84
C ILE A 70 -0.05 -3.06 0.49
N PRO A 71 -0.02 -3.97 -0.51
CA PRO A 71 -1.11 -4.91 -0.72
C PRO A 71 -1.05 -6.07 0.30
N THR A 72 -2.18 -6.41 0.92
CA THR A 72 -2.27 -7.52 1.88
C THR A 72 -2.33 -8.90 1.22
N GLY A 73 -2.57 -8.96 -0.08
CA GLY A 73 -2.73 -10.17 -0.88
C GLY A 73 -2.40 -9.95 -2.35
N ARG A 74 -2.79 -10.88 -3.24
CA ARG A 74 -2.55 -10.68 -4.68
C ARG A 74 -3.42 -9.51 -5.14
N VAL A 75 -2.86 -8.62 -5.95
CA VAL A 75 -3.47 -7.32 -6.29
C VAL A 75 -4.82 -7.41 -7.04
N ARG A 76 -5.20 -8.59 -7.53
CA ARG A 76 -6.48 -8.86 -8.19
C ARG A 76 -7.47 -9.64 -7.31
N ASP A 77 -7.04 -10.11 -6.14
CA ASP A 77 -7.92 -10.83 -5.21
C ASP A 77 -8.86 -9.83 -4.52
N TYR A 78 -10.14 -10.19 -4.43
CA TYR A 78 -11.19 -9.34 -3.84
C TYR A 78 -10.88 -8.95 -2.39
N LEU A 79 -10.29 -9.86 -1.61
CA LEU A 79 -9.94 -9.64 -0.20
C LEU A 79 -8.68 -8.80 0.00
N THR A 80 -7.97 -8.43 -1.07
CA THR A 80 -6.78 -7.61 -0.96
C THR A 80 -7.15 -6.19 -0.55
N ILE A 81 -6.50 -5.75 0.52
CA ILE A 81 -6.57 -4.39 1.02
C ILE A 81 -5.22 -3.74 0.68
N TRP A 82 -5.27 -2.47 0.27
CA TRP A 82 -4.08 -1.65 0.11
C TRP A 82 -3.97 -0.73 1.31
N VAL A 83 -2.96 -0.95 2.15
CA VAL A 83 -2.75 -0.18 3.38
C VAL A 83 -1.73 0.92 3.12
N ASN A 84 -2.05 2.16 3.50
CA ASN A 84 -1.08 3.24 3.53
C ASN A 84 -0.30 3.22 4.85
N VAL A 85 0.95 2.78 4.78
CA VAL A 85 1.82 2.57 5.95
C VAL A 85 2.22 3.89 6.60
N SER A 86 2.27 4.99 5.83
CA SER A 86 2.59 6.32 6.35
C SER A 86 1.60 6.78 7.44
N GLU A 87 0.40 6.19 7.47
CA GLU A 87 -0.66 6.52 8.41
C GLU A 87 -0.82 5.52 9.56
N VAL A 88 -0.04 4.43 9.57
CA VAL A 88 -0.12 3.40 10.61
C VAL A 88 0.77 3.78 11.80
N ILE A 89 0.16 3.93 12.98
CA ILE A 89 0.83 4.35 14.22
C ILE A 89 1.09 3.19 15.21
N ASP A 90 0.30 2.10 15.14
CA ASP A 90 0.50 0.91 15.97
C ASP A 90 0.18 -0.35 15.16
N ILE A 91 0.87 -1.45 15.49
CA ILE A 91 0.76 -2.74 14.82
C ILE A 91 0.77 -3.83 15.88
N LYS A 92 -0.32 -4.61 15.96
CA LYS A 92 -0.45 -5.71 16.93
C LYS A 92 -0.67 -7.04 16.22
N PRO A 93 0.01 -8.12 16.62
CA PRO A 93 -0.31 -9.44 16.13
C PRO A 93 -1.69 -9.87 16.64
N LEU A 94 -2.46 -10.50 15.77
CA LEU A 94 -3.62 -11.30 16.12
C LEU A 94 -3.38 -12.71 15.58
N GLU A 95 -4.04 -13.73 16.12
CA GLU A 95 -3.84 -15.10 15.66
C GLU A 95 -4.00 -15.21 14.12
N HIS A 96 -2.90 -15.51 13.43
CA HIS A 96 -2.74 -15.52 11.96
C HIS A 96 -3.11 -14.22 11.21
N LYS A 97 -3.36 -13.12 11.91
CA LYS A 97 -3.80 -11.81 11.38
C LYS A 97 -2.93 -10.69 11.94
N THR A 98 -3.17 -9.47 11.49
CA THR A 98 -2.52 -8.27 12.04
C THR A 98 -3.57 -7.20 12.24
N MET A 99 -3.57 -6.56 13.40
CA MET A 99 -4.33 -5.34 13.64
C MET A 99 -3.42 -4.13 13.41
N LEU A 100 -3.92 -3.17 12.64
CA LEU A 100 -3.28 -1.90 12.36
C LEU A 100 -4.12 -0.80 12.99
N THR A 101 -3.48 0.11 13.71
CA THR A 101 -4.11 1.34 14.19
C THR A 101 -3.57 2.51 13.38
N PHE A 102 -4.47 3.31 12.83
CA PHE A 102 -4.14 4.48 12.03
C PHE A 102 -4.06 5.76 12.88
N SER A 103 -3.48 6.82 12.32
CA SER A 103 -3.31 8.11 13.01
C SER A 103 -4.63 8.73 13.49
N ASN A 104 -5.75 8.39 12.86
CA ASN A 104 -7.10 8.81 13.27
C ASN A 104 -7.76 7.87 14.29
N GLN A 105 -6.97 6.98 14.91
CA GLN A 105 -7.42 5.94 15.85
C GLN A 105 -8.30 4.84 15.23
N GLU A 106 -8.51 4.85 13.91
CA GLU A 106 -9.21 3.76 13.22
C GLU A 106 -8.38 2.47 13.29
N ASN A 107 -9.06 1.35 13.51
CA ASN A 107 -8.43 0.03 13.57
C ASN A 107 -8.85 -0.81 12.36
N LEU A 108 -7.88 -1.50 11.76
CA LEU A 108 -8.10 -2.42 10.66
C LEU A 108 -7.43 -3.76 10.93
N VAL A 109 -8.20 -4.84 10.86
CA VAL A 109 -7.67 -6.21 10.90
C VAL A 109 -7.45 -6.71 9.47
N ILE A 110 -6.21 -7.06 9.15
CA ILE A 110 -5.83 -7.62 7.85
C ILE A 110 -5.58 -9.12 7.93
N LEU A 111 -5.97 -9.84 6.87
CA LEU A 111 -5.71 -11.28 6.70
C LEU A 111 -4.26 -11.55 6.23
N MET A 112 -3.31 -11.01 6.98
CA MET A 112 -1.88 -11.12 6.74
C MET A 112 -1.20 -11.21 8.11
N SER A 113 -0.28 -12.17 8.28
CA SER A 113 0.48 -12.29 9.52
C SER A 113 1.44 -11.12 9.72
N LEU A 114 1.72 -10.79 10.97
CA LEU A 114 2.61 -9.68 11.33
C LEU A 114 3.96 -9.78 10.63
N ARG A 115 4.56 -10.98 10.62
CA ARG A 115 5.84 -11.25 9.95
C ARG A 115 5.80 -10.87 8.46
N LYS A 116 4.71 -11.22 7.76
CA LYS A 116 4.56 -10.94 6.33
C LYS A 116 4.36 -9.44 6.08
N TYR A 117 3.58 -8.77 6.94
CA TYR A 117 3.38 -7.32 6.88
C TYR A 117 4.69 -6.54 7.12
N LEU A 118 5.44 -6.88 8.16
CA LEU A 118 6.73 -6.25 8.46
C LEU A 118 7.76 -6.47 7.34
N ARG A 119 7.77 -7.65 6.71
CA ARG A 119 8.62 -7.89 5.53
C ARG A 119 8.24 -6.97 4.36
N ALA A 120 6.95 -6.79 4.09
CA ALA A 120 6.50 -5.89 3.04
C ALA A 120 6.83 -4.42 3.36
N LYS A 121 6.69 -4.00 4.63
CA LYS A 121 7.13 -2.67 5.10
C LYS A 121 8.63 -2.47 4.89
N HIS A 122 9.46 -3.43 5.27
CA HIS A 122 10.90 -3.37 5.06
C HIS A 122 11.28 -3.22 3.58
N VAL A 123 10.58 -3.94 2.69
CA VAL A 123 10.76 -3.80 1.23
C VAL A 123 10.39 -2.39 0.77
N LEU A 124 9.27 -1.85 1.26
CA LEU A 124 8.80 -0.52 0.92
C LEU A 124 9.81 0.56 1.34
N GLU A 125 10.39 0.45 2.53
CA GLU A 125 11.45 1.34 3.00
C GLU A 125 12.70 1.28 2.12
N LYS A 126 13.09 0.08 1.66
CA LYS A 126 14.20 -0.05 0.71
C LYS A 126 13.91 0.68 -0.60
N ILE A 127 12.70 0.53 -1.14
CA ILE A 127 12.30 1.22 -2.38
C ILE A 127 12.31 2.74 -2.19
N ARG A 128 11.73 3.23 -1.08
CA ARG A 128 11.74 4.64 -0.69
C ARG A 128 13.17 5.19 -0.67
N ASN A 129 14.06 4.54 0.07
CA ASN A 129 15.44 4.98 0.23
C ASN A 129 16.20 5.02 -1.11
N THR A 130 15.95 4.07 -2.01
CA THR A 130 16.54 4.11 -3.37
C THR A 130 16.02 5.31 -4.16
N LYS A 131 14.70 5.54 -4.17
CA LYS A 131 14.10 6.68 -4.89
C LYS A 131 14.59 8.03 -4.35
N VAL A 132 14.74 8.19 -3.03
CA VAL A 132 15.18 9.45 -2.41
C VAL A 132 16.68 9.70 -2.65
N LYS A 133 17.54 8.66 -2.58
CA LYS A 133 18.99 8.81 -2.77
C LYS A 133 19.39 9.28 -4.17
N HIS A 134 18.59 8.98 -5.19
CA HIS A 134 18.88 9.47 -6.55
C HIS A 134 18.81 11.00 -6.70
N PHE A 135 18.24 11.72 -5.73
CA PHE A 135 18.19 13.20 -5.73
C PHE A 135 19.38 13.86 -5.01
N HIS A 136 20.26 13.08 -4.36
CA HIS A 136 21.45 13.59 -3.66
C HIS A 136 22.77 13.26 -4.37
N LEU A 137 22.71 12.79 -5.61
CA LEU A 137 23.86 12.68 -6.50
C LEU A 137 23.98 13.98 -7.31
N GLN A 138 24.35 15.07 -6.63
CA GLN A 138 24.90 16.28 -7.24
C GLN A 138 26.25 16.56 -6.59
#